data_AF-A0A929KZU2-F1
#
_entry.id   AF-A0A929KZU2-F1
#
_cell.length_a   1.000
_cell.length_b   1.000
_cell.length_c   1.000
_cell.angle_alpha   90.00
_cell.angle_beta   90.00
_cell.angle_gamma   90.00
#
_symmetry.space_group_name_H-M   'P 1'
#
loop_
_entity.id
_entity.type
_entity.pdbx_description
1 polymer ?
#
loop_
_entity_poly.entity_id
_entity_poly.type
_entity_poly.pdbx_seq_one_letter_code
_entity_poly.pdbx_strand_id
1 'polypeptide(L)'
;MLSTNGKLNRFSISFTPVQEIPQPDPRILIEIVQMRMPYGKYKGTILADIPISYLEWMAGKGFTKDKLGMMLSTVFEIKTNGLSEILYQIRKSLPKVPPPRS
;
A
#
# COMPACT_ATOMS: atom_id res chain seq x y z
N MET A 1 -70.95 -7.38 -2.31
CA MET A 1 -69.61 -8.00 -2.29
C MET A 1 -68.66 -7.08 -3.05
N LEU A 2 -67.81 -6.32 -2.35
CA LEU A 2 -66.84 -5.43 -2.98
C LEU A 2 -65.53 -6.20 -3.18
N SER A 3 -65.08 -6.30 -4.42
CA SER A 3 -63.76 -6.80 -4.80
C SER A 3 -62.79 -5.62 -4.82
N THR A 4 -61.76 -5.66 -3.97
CA THR A 4 -60.66 -4.69 -4.03
C THR A 4 -59.36 -5.41 -4.29
N ASN A 5 -58.86 -5.23 -5.51
CA ASN A 5 -57.55 -5.63 -5.98
C ASN A 5 -56.44 -4.87 -5.22
N GLY A 6 -55.73 -5.54 -4.32
CA GLY A 6 -54.52 -5.03 -3.68
C GLY A 6 -53.28 -5.36 -4.51
N LYS A 7 -52.86 -4.43 -5.39
CA LYS A 7 -51.62 -4.51 -6.13
C LYS A 7 -50.45 -4.28 -5.17
N LEU A 8 -49.84 -5.36 -4.69
CA LEU A 8 -48.62 -5.29 -3.87
C LEU A 8 -47.43 -4.90 -4.77
N ASN A 9 -47.03 -3.64 -4.71
CA ASN A 9 -45.76 -3.18 -5.27
C ASN A 9 -44.62 -3.79 -4.45
N ARG A 10 -44.06 -4.90 -4.94
CA ARG A 10 -42.80 -5.48 -4.46
C ARG A 10 -41.67 -4.55 -4.88
N PHE A 11 -41.30 -3.62 -4.00
CA PHE A 11 -40.05 -2.88 -4.12
C PHE A 11 -38.89 -3.89 -4.01
N SER A 12 -38.33 -4.28 -5.15
CA SER A 12 -37.09 -5.05 -5.21
C SER A 12 -35.95 -4.16 -4.72
N ILE A 13 -35.56 -4.34 -3.45
CA ILE A 13 -34.27 -3.86 -2.94
C ILE A 13 -33.18 -4.61 -3.70
N SER A 14 -32.58 -3.96 -4.69
CA SER A 14 -31.37 -4.44 -5.34
C SER A 14 -30.23 -4.35 -4.31
N PHE A 15 -29.89 -5.48 -3.69
CA PHE A 15 -28.71 -5.60 -2.86
C PHE A 15 -27.50 -5.49 -3.79
N THR A 16 -26.97 -4.28 -3.97
CA THR A 16 -25.68 -4.11 -4.64
C THR A 16 -24.62 -4.78 -3.79
N PRO A 17 -23.86 -5.75 -4.32
CA PRO A 17 -22.77 -6.37 -3.57
C PRO A 17 -21.81 -5.26 -3.15
N VAL A 18 -21.48 -5.20 -1.85
CA VAL A 18 -20.43 -4.32 -1.35
C VAL A 18 -19.18 -4.66 -2.14
N GLN A 19 -18.68 -3.70 -2.92
CA GLN A 19 -17.45 -3.84 -3.69
C GLN A 19 -16.35 -4.33 -2.72
N GLU A 20 -15.75 -5.49 -2.98
CA GLU A 20 -14.67 -6.01 -2.14
C GLU A 20 -13.55 -4.95 -2.09
N ILE A 21 -13.33 -4.37 -0.91
CA ILE A 21 -12.23 -3.43 -0.69
C ILE A 21 -10.95 -4.28 -0.79
N PRO A 22 -10.04 -4.00 -1.75
CA PRO A 22 -8.80 -4.75 -1.85
C PRO A 22 -8.02 -4.59 -0.55
N GLN A 23 -7.79 -5.70 0.14
CA GLN A 23 -7.10 -5.68 1.42
C GLN A 23 -5.59 -5.51 1.20
N PRO A 24 -4.93 -4.58 1.91
CA PRO A 24 -3.50 -4.40 1.79
C PRO A 24 -2.75 -5.63 2.33
N ASP A 25 -1.78 -6.14 1.56
CA ASP A 25 -0.94 -7.26 1.98
C ASP A 25 0.17 -6.77 2.94
N PRO A 26 0.20 -7.20 4.21
CA PRO A 26 1.19 -6.74 5.18
C PRO A 26 2.63 -7.09 4.79
N ARG A 27 2.84 -8.08 3.91
CA ARG A 27 4.18 -8.45 3.41
C ARG A 27 4.89 -7.30 2.70
N ILE A 28 4.14 -6.32 2.19
CA ILE A 28 4.72 -5.16 1.51
C ILE A 28 5.64 -4.35 2.41
N LEU A 29 5.34 -4.24 3.70
CA LEU A 29 6.16 -3.48 4.65
C LEU A 29 7.50 -4.18 4.92
N ILE A 30 7.50 -5.52 4.93
CA ILE A 30 8.72 -6.33 5.04
C ILE A 30 9.59 -6.13 3.79
N GLU A 31 8.98 -6.15 2.61
CA GLU A 31 9.69 -5.90 1.36
C GLU A 31 10.28 -4.49 1.30
N ILE A 32 9.54 -3.47 1.72
CA ILE A 32 10.00 -2.07 1.77
C ILE A 32 11.29 -1.90 2.58
N VAL A 33 11.43 -2.62 3.70
CA VAL A 33 12.61 -2.50 4.58
C VAL A 33 13.80 -3.36 4.14
N GLN A 34 13.64 -4.20 3.10
CA GLN A 34 14.68 -5.08 2.57
C GLN A 34 15.07 -4.73 1.13
N MET A 35 14.13 -4.22 0.34
CA MET A 35 14.35 -3.90 -1.06
C MET A 35 15.24 -2.68 -1.20
N ARG A 36 16.23 -2.81 -2.08
CA ARG A 36 17.07 -1.70 -2.51
C ARG A 36 16.53 -1.09 -3.79
N MET A 37 16.61 0.23 -3.87
CA MET A 37 16.24 0.99 -5.05
C MET A 37 17.10 0.52 -6.26
N PRO A 38 16.49 0.11 -7.38
CA PRO A 38 17.23 -0.48 -8.50
C PRO A 38 17.91 0.56 -9.41
N TYR A 39 17.48 1.83 -9.37
CA TYR A 39 17.95 2.89 -10.27
C TYR A 39 17.90 4.29 -9.63
N GLY A 40 18.37 5.29 -10.38
CA GLY A 40 18.29 6.70 -10.00
C GLY A 40 19.32 7.12 -8.95
N LYS A 41 19.12 8.32 -8.38
CA LYS A 41 20.05 8.96 -7.43
C LYS A 41 20.34 8.10 -6.20
N TYR A 42 19.34 7.34 -5.73
CA TYR A 42 19.42 6.52 -4.52
C TYR A 42 19.56 5.03 -4.83
N LYS A 43 20.11 4.65 -6.01
CA LYS A 43 20.36 3.25 -6.36
C LYS A 43 21.16 2.55 -5.25
N GLY A 44 20.69 1.37 -4.84
CA GLY A 44 21.30 0.58 -3.77
C GLY A 44 20.86 0.95 -2.34
N THR A 45 20.14 2.06 -2.16
CA THR A 45 19.56 2.46 -0.86
C THR A 45 18.28 1.67 -0.59
N ILE A 46 18.04 1.28 0.66
CA ILE A 46 16.79 0.64 1.08
C ILE A 46 15.61 1.61 0.88
N LEU A 47 14.46 1.12 0.41
CA LEU A 47 13.31 2.00 0.12
C LEU A 47 12.87 2.82 1.35
N ALA A 48 12.84 2.19 2.54
CA ALA A 48 12.53 2.88 3.80
C ALA A 48 13.51 4.02 4.14
N ASP A 49 14.75 3.96 3.65
CA ASP A 49 15.82 4.93 3.94
C ASP A 49 15.85 6.09 2.90
N ILE A 50 14.98 6.05 1.89
CA ILE A 50 14.86 7.12 0.90
C ILE A 50 14.37 8.41 1.57
N PRO A 51 15.00 9.57 1.31
CA PRO A 51 14.55 10.85 1.84
C PRO A 51 13.17 11.25 1.31
N ILE A 52 12.33 11.82 2.18
CA ILE A 52 10.97 12.26 1.83
C ILE A 52 10.98 13.26 0.67
N SER A 53 11.95 14.16 0.61
CA SER A 53 12.07 15.15 -0.47
C SER A 53 12.27 14.53 -1.86
N TYR A 54 12.93 13.37 -1.93
CA TYR A 54 13.04 12.63 -3.18
C TYR A 54 11.73 11.97 -3.58
N LEU A 55 10.98 11.46 -2.60
CA LEU A 55 9.66 10.87 -2.81
C LEU A 55 8.62 11.92 -3.21
N GLU A 56 8.68 13.13 -2.66
CA GLU A 56 7.84 14.27 -3.07
C GLU A 56 8.07 14.63 -4.54
N TRP A 57 9.34 14.72 -4.95
CA TRP A 57 9.71 14.95 -6.35
C TRP A 57 9.20 13.83 -7.27
N MET A 58 9.30 12.56 -6.83
CA MET A 58 8.77 11.43 -7.58
C MET A 58 7.24 11.45 -7.64
N ALA A 59 6.56 11.77 -6.55
CA ALA A 59 5.11 11.88 -6.48
C ALA A 59 4.58 12.93 -7.46
N GLY A 60 5.30 14.05 -7.63
CA GLY A 60 4.98 15.06 -8.64
C GLY A 60 5.06 14.56 -10.10
N LYS A 61 5.81 13.48 -10.36
CA LYS A 61 5.86 12.79 -11.66
C LYS A 61 4.90 11.60 -11.76
N GLY A 62 4.38 11.15 -10.62
CA GLY A 62 3.63 9.91 -10.47
C GLY A 62 4.54 8.71 -10.23
N PHE A 63 4.06 7.79 -9.37
CA PHE A 63 4.68 6.49 -9.18
C PHE A 63 4.26 5.52 -10.30
N THR A 64 5.13 4.57 -10.63
CA THR A 64 4.82 3.50 -11.59
C THR A 64 3.71 2.60 -11.05
N LYS A 65 2.94 1.96 -11.95
CA LYS A 65 1.86 1.02 -11.56
C LYS A 65 2.35 -0.39 -11.22
N ASP A 66 3.66 -0.58 -11.23
CA ASP A 66 4.29 -1.84 -10.86
C ASP A 66 4.48 -1.94 -9.35
N LYS A 67 5.01 -3.08 -8.91
CA LYS A 67 5.24 -3.35 -7.49
C LYS A 67 6.16 -2.30 -6.84
N LEU A 68 7.20 -1.85 -7.55
CA LEU A 68 8.14 -0.87 -7.04
C LEU A 68 7.47 0.49 -6.81
N GLY A 69 6.67 0.95 -7.77
CA GLY A 69 5.95 2.21 -7.63
C GLY A 69 4.94 2.17 -6.48
N MET A 70 4.23 1.05 -6.32
CA MET A 70 3.35 0.82 -5.16
C MET A 70 4.10 0.86 -3.82
N MET A 71 5.30 0.28 -3.74
CA MET A 71 6.13 0.35 -2.53
C MET A 71 6.61 1.78 -2.25
N LEU A 72 7.04 2.50 -3.29
CA LEU A 72 7.50 3.89 -3.15
C LEU A 72 6.36 4.83 -2.73
N SER A 73 5.17 4.66 -3.29
CA SER A 73 3.98 5.42 -2.86
C SER A 73 3.61 5.11 -1.41
N THR A 74 3.68 3.84 -1.01
CA THR A 74 3.44 3.42 0.38
C THR A 74 4.45 4.05 1.34
N VAL A 75 5.75 4.05 1.00
CA VAL A 75 6.79 4.70 1.81
C VAL A 75 6.53 6.21 1.91
N PHE A 76 6.12 6.83 0.81
CA PHE A 76 5.80 8.26 0.77
C PHE A 76 4.62 8.60 1.69
N GLU A 77 3.52 7.83 1.63
CA GLU A 77 2.35 7.98 2.50
C GLU A 77 2.72 7.79 3.98
N ILE A 78 3.51 6.77 4.30
CA ILE A 78 3.99 6.52 5.67
C ILE A 78 4.80 7.73 6.18
N LYS A 79 5.75 8.23 5.39
CA LYS A 79 6.63 9.34 5.80
C LYS A 79 5.88 10.66 5.93
N THR A 80 5.00 10.98 4.99
CA THR A 80 4.20 12.23 5.02
C THR A 80 3.24 12.29 6.20
N ASN A 81 2.75 11.13 6.67
CA ASN A 81 1.91 11.04 7.88
C ASN A 81 2.72 10.87 9.18
N GLY A 82 4.06 10.96 9.14
CA GLY A 82 4.90 10.83 10.33
C GLY A 82 5.00 9.41 10.91
N LEU A 83 4.58 8.38 10.17
CA LEU A 83 4.53 6.98 10.61
C LEU A 83 5.84 6.20 10.36
N SER A 84 6.95 6.91 10.16
CA SER A 84 8.25 6.32 9.78
C SER A 84 8.76 5.29 10.80
N GLU A 85 8.42 5.46 12.08
CA GLU A 85 8.82 4.57 13.17
C GLU A 85 8.34 3.12 12.94
N ILE A 86 7.21 2.92 12.26
CA ILE A 86 6.68 1.58 11.95
C ILE A 86 7.69 0.80 11.09
N LEU A 87 8.28 1.43 10.09
CA LEU A 87 9.29 0.79 9.23
C LEU A 87 10.56 0.44 10.01
N TYR A 88 10.96 1.31 10.94
CA TYR A 88 12.10 1.03 11.82
C TYR A 88 11.86 -0.19 12.72
N GLN A 89 10.70 -0.27 13.36
CA GLN A 89 10.35 -1.39 14.24
C GLN A 89 10.22 -2.71 13.49
N ILE A 90 9.63 -2.70 12.28
CA ILE A 90 9.55 -3.89 11.42
C ILE A 90 10.97 -4.35 11.08
N ARG A 91 11.84 -3.45 10.62
CA ARG A 91 13.24 -3.79 10.28
C ARG A 91 14.00 -4.39 11.47
N LYS A 92 13.78 -3.85 12.67
CA LYS A 92 14.40 -4.33 13.92
C LYS A 92 13.91 -5.72 14.34
N SER A 93 12.65 -6.02 14.05
CA SER A 93 12.01 -7.29 14.42
C SER A 93 12.39 -8.45 13.48
N LEU A 94 12.95 -8.15 12.30
CA LEU A 94 13.40 -9.16 11.36
C LEU A 94 14.71 -9.81 11.81
N PRO A 95 14.88 -11.13 11.61
CA PRO A 95 16.14 -11.80 11.91
C PRO A 95 17.25 -11.17 11.07
N LYS A 96 18.39 -10.87 11.71
CA LYS A 96 19.59 -10.43 10.99
C LYS A 96 20.05 -11.56 10.09
N VAL A 97 19.85 -11.43 8.78
CA VAL A 97 20.40 -12.39 7.82
C VAL A 97 21.92 -12.22 7.87
N PRO A 98 22.69 -13.26 8.26
CA PRO A 98 24.14 -13.18 8.23
C PRO A 98 24.60 -12.94 6.79
N PRO A 99 25.72 -12.21 6.57
CA PRO A 99 26.25 -12.03 5.22
C PRO A 99 26.47 -13.40 4.57
N PRO A 100 26.25 -13.54 3.25
CA PRO A 100 26.56 -14.77 2.55
C PRO A 100 28.02 -15.13 2.83
N ARG A 101 28.27 -16.35 3.30
CA ARG A 101 29.65 -16.85 3.47
C ARG A 101 30.26 -16.90 2.08
N SER A 102 31.29 -16.07 1.86
CA SER A 102 32.18 -16.12 0.69
C SER A 102 32.94 -17.43 0.64
#